data_AF-A0A0R1H349-F1
#
_entry.id   AF-A0A0R1H349-F1
#
_cell.length_a   1.000
_cell.length_b   1.000
_cell.length_c   1.000
_cell.angle_alpha   90.00
_cell.angle_beta   90.00
_cell.angle_gamma   90.00
#
_symmetry.space_group_name_H-M   'P 1'
#
loop_
_entity.id
_entity.type
_entity.pdbx_description
1 polymer ?
#
loop_
_entity_poly.entity_id
_entity_poly.type
_entity_poly.pdbx_seq_one_letter_code
_entity_poly.pdbx_strand_id
1 'polypeptide(L)'
;MNHDYTERFIGDIKTPVKYATPELRQMLAAVEKNLTENFIQNEIPTAFQSDYRRRFGERKDATLEGRLLAVADKIDLLYESFGEIQKGNPEAVYTDIYRESVATLLNYRDLASVQYFLAEVLPDLLAEDFTNQIQLRQITHYLMEEKN
;
A
#
# COMPACT_ATOMS: atom_id res chain seq x y z
N MET A 1 1.06 11.09 -4.59
CA MET A 1 0.37 11.82 -5.69
C MET A 1 0.63 11.16 -7.03
N ASN A 2 1.88 10.99 -7.49
CA ASN A 2 2.15 10.40 -8.81
C ASN A 2 2.43 8.89 -8.78
N HIS A 3 2.41 8.25 -7.59
CA HIS A 3 2.90 6.89 -7.42
C HIS A 3 2.00 5.84 -8.11
N ASP A 4 0.71 6.13 -8.28
CA ASP A 4 -0.24 5.28 -9.02
C ASP A 4 -0.59 5.85 -10.41
N TYR A 5 0.12 6.87 -10.91
CA TYR A 5 -0.22 7.44 -12.22
C TYR A 5 -0.05 6.42 -13.36
N THR A 6 0.87 5.49 -13.19
CA THR A 6 1.15 4.41 -14.14
C THR A 6 0.00 3.40 -14.25
N GLU A 7 -0.94 3.38 -13.27
CA GLU A 7 -2.14 2.54 -13.32
C GLU A 7 -3.06 2.85 -14.50
N ARG A 8 -2.93 4.06 -15.09
CA ARG A 8 -3.62 4.43 -16.32
C ARG A 8 -3.27 3.50 -17.49
N PHE A 9 -2.07 2.93 -17.50
CA PHE A 9 -1.55 2.12 -18.60
C PHE A 9 -1.62 0.62 -18.31
N ILE A 10 -1.47 0.24 -17.03
CA ILE A 10 -1.59 -1.14 -16.54
C ILE A 10 -2.41 -1.05 -15.26
N GLY A 11 -3.65 -1.56 -15.24
CA GLY A 11 -4.47 -1.52 -14.02
C GLY A 11 -3.76 -2.16 -12.82
N ASP A 12 -4.12 -1.74 -11.60
CA ASP A 12 -3.45 -2.19 -10.38
C ASP A 12 -3.52 -3.72 -10.24
N ILE A 13 -2.36 -4.33 -10.03
CA ILE A 13 -2.23 -5.74 -9.75
C ILE A 13 -2.31 -5.89 -8.24
N LYS A 14 -3.55 -5.91 -7.73
CA LYS A 14 -3.86 -6.08 -6.30
C LYS A 14 -3.25 -7.36 -5.72
N THR A 15 -3.13 -7.35 -4.40
CA THR A 15 -2.40 -8.27 -3.52
C THR A 15 -2.54 -9.78 -3.79
N PRO A 16 -3.67 -10.36 -4.23
CA PRO A 16 -3.75 -11.80 -4.52
C PRO A 16 -2.88 -12.23 -5.71
N VAL A 17 -2.67 -11.35 -6.70
CA VAL A 17 -1.82 -11.64 -7.88
C VAL A 17 -0.35 -11.36 -7.57
N LYS A 18 -0.05 -10.60 -6.51
CA LYS A 18 1.32 -10.49 -5.99
C LYS A 18 1.82 -11.86 -5.49
N TYR A 19 1.00 -12.85 -5.15
CA TYR A 19 1.48 -14.22 -4.88
C TYR A 19 1.92 -15.00 -6.12
N ALA A 20 1.89 -14.38 -7.31
CA ALA A 20 2.61 -14.92 -8.45
C ALA A 20 4.11 -15.02 -8.18
N THR A 21 4.77 -15.92 -8.92
CA THR A 21 6.20 -16.18 -8.77
C THR A 21 7.02 -14.88 -8.88
N PRO A 22 8.20 -14.81 -8.24
CA PRO A 22 9.11 -13.67 -8.40
C PRO A 22 9.36 -13.30 -9.87
N GLU A 23 9.44 -14.28 -10.79
CA GLU A 23 9.47 -14.03 -12.23
C GLU A 23 8.29 -13.20 -12.72
N LEU A 24 7.05 -13.57 -12.40
CA LEU A 24 5.88 -12.83 -12.90
C LEU A 24 5.89 -11.39 -12.41
N ARG A 25 6.28 -11.15 -11.15
CA ARG A 25 6.41 -9.78 -10.61
C ARG A 25 7.44 -8.96 -11.39
N GLN A 26 8.59 -9.55 -11.71
CA GLN A 26 9.61 -8.88 -12.52
C GLN A 26 9.13 -8.59 -13.94
N MET A 27 8.41 -9.53 -14.55
CA MET A 27 7.83 -9.34 -15.88
C MET A 27 6.82 -8.18 -15.87
N LEU A 28 5.92 -8.13 -14.89
CA LEU A 28 4.93 -7.06 -14.76
C LEU A 28 5.61 -5.69 -14.54
N ALA A 29 6.59 -5.61 -13.65
CA ALA A 29 7.36 -4.39 -13.43
C ALA A 29 8.10 -3.93 -14.70
N ALA A 30 8.61 -4.87 -15.52
CA ALA A 30 9.24 -4.54 -16.78
C ALA A 30 8.23 -3.98 -17.80
N VAL A 31 7.03 -4.55 -17.88
CA VAL A 31 5.95 -4.03 -18.75
C VAL A 31 5.54 -2.62 -18.31
N GLU A 32 5.37 -2.37 -17.01
CA GLU A 32 5.04 -1.06 -16.45
C GLU A 32 6.08 0.00 -16.80
N LYS A 33 7.36 -0.33 -16.60
CA LYS A 33 8.46 0.57 -16.94
C LYS A 33 8.48 0.91 -18.42
N ASN A 34 8.27 -0.07 -19.29
CA ASN A 34 8.27 0.13 -20.74
C ASN A 34 7.08 0.98 -21.19
N LEU A 35 5.88 0.74 -20.66
CA LEU A 35 4.70 1.54 -20.99
C LEU A 35 4.84 2.98 -20.50
N THR A 36 5.39 3.18 -19.30
CA THR A 36 5.67 4.50 -18.75
C THR A 36 6.69 5.27 -19.60
N GLU A 37 7.79 4.62 -20.01
CA GLU A 37 8.79 5.27 -20.88
C GLU A 37 8.20 5.59 -22.26
N ASN A 38 7.43 4.68 -22.86
CA ASN A 38 6.74 4.94 -24.13
C ASN A 38 5.78 6.13 -24.03
N PHE A 39 5.02 6.24 -22.93
CA PHE A 39 4.15 7.40 -22.69
C PHE A 39 4.96 8.69 -22.60
N ILE A 40 6.06 8.69 -21.83
CA ILE A 40 6.90 9.88 -21.68
C ILE A 40 7.50 10.32 -23.02
N GLN A 41 7.97 9.38 -23.83
CA GLN A 41 8.58 9.70 -25.12
C GLN A 41 7.59 10.28 -26.13
N ASN A 42 6.37 9.73 -26.17
CA ASN A 42 5.38 10.06 -27.20
C ASN A 42 4.44 11.21 -26.81
N GLU A 43 4.10 11.34 -25.52
CA GLU A 43 3.05 12.26 -25.07
C GLU A 43 3.60 13.50 -24.33
N ILE A 44 4.84 13.44 -23.82
CA ILE A 44 5.43 14.55 -23.04
C ILE A 44 6.42 15.33 -23.92
N PRO A 45 6.30 16.67 -24.01
CA PRO A 45 7.26 17.49 -24.73
C PRO A 45 8.70 17.28 -24.24
N THR A 46 9.65 17.22 -25.18
CA THR A 46 11.06 16.86 -24.90
C THR A 46 11.68 17.64 -23.73
N ALA A 47 11.34 18.93 -23.60
CA ALA A 47 11.85 19.78 -22.52
C ALA A 47 11.45 19.32 -21.11
N PHE A 48 10.37 18.54 -20.96
CA PHE A 48 9.85 18.08 -19.66
C PHE A 48 10.03 16.58 -19.42
N GLN A 49 10.49 15.81 -20.41
CA GLN A 49 10.57 14.35 -20.29
C GLN A 49 11.43 13.89 -19.10
N SER A 50 12.53 14.57 -18.81
CA SER A 50 13.40 14.26 -17.66
C SER A 50 12.66 14.43 -16.31
N ASP A 51 11.88 15.50 -16.16
CA ASP A 51 11.08 15.74 -14.97
C ASP A 51 9.99 14.69 -14.80
N TYR A 52 9.34 14.28 -15.89
CA TYR A 52 8.30 13.25 -15.85
C TYR A 52 8.87 11.85 -15.59
N ARG A 53 10.06 11.51 -16.11
CA ARG A 53 10.77 10.27 -15.71
C ARG A 53 11.05 10.23 -14.21
N ARG A 54 11.46 11.36 -13.62
CA ARG A 54 11.66 11.45 -12.15
C ARG A 54 10.35 11.31 -11.38
N ARG A 55 9.23 11.79 -11.93
CA ARG A 55 7.92 11.78 -11.26
C ARG A 55 7.21 10.43 -11.34
N PHE A 56 7.38 9.69 -12.43
CA PHE A 56 6.73 8.38 -12.65
C PHE A 56 7.63 7.18 -12.34
N GLY A 57 8.89 7.40 -11.95
CA GLY A 57 9.74 6.30 -11.48
C GLY A 57 9.27 5.76 -10.12
N GLU A 58 9.74 4.56 -9.75
CA GLU A 58 9.56 3.99 -8.42
C GLU A 58 10.19 4.91 -7.36
N ARG A 59 9.42 5.27 -6.34
CA ARG A 59 9.84 6.20 -5.27
C ARG A 59 9.73 5.61 -3.87
N LYS A 60 9.28 4.36 -3.72
CA LYS A 60 9.33 3.61 -2.45
C LYS A 60 10.77 3.10 -2.24
N ASP A 61 11.65 4.02 -1.87
CA ASP A 61 13.07 3.76 -1.60
C ASP A 61 13.43 3.93 -0.11
N ALA A 62 14.72 3.85 0.24
CA ALA A 62 15.19 3.95 1.61
C ALA A 62 15.24 5.39 2.17
N THR A 63 14.94 6.41 1.36
CA THR A 63 14.85 7.80 1.83
C THR A 63 13.67 7.98 2.77
N LEU A 64 13.66 9.05 3.57
CA LEU A 64 12.53 9.34 4.45
C LEU A 64 11.24 9.48 3.64
N GLU A 65 11.28 10.21 2.53
CA GLU A 65 10.14 10.44 1.65
C GLU A 65 9.64 9.15 1.01
N GLY A 66 10.55 8.27 0.57
CA GLY A 66 10.18 6.98 -0.01
C GLY A 66 9.55 6.02 0.99
N ARG A 67 10.07 6.00 2.22
CA ARG A 67 9.49 5.23 3.33
C ARG A 67 8.13 5.78 3.75
N LEU A 68 7.97 7.11 3.80
CA LEU A 68 6.68 7.75 4.07
C LEU A 68 5.65 7.43 2.98
N LEU A 69 6.07 7.39 1.71
CA LEU A 69 5.21 6.97 0.60
C LEU A 69 4.75 5.52 0.76
N ALA A 70 5.66 4.60 1.11
CA ALA A 70 5.33 3.20 1.35
C ALA A 70 4.34 3.02 2.53
N VAL A 71 4.50 3.81 3.59
CA VAL A 71 3.58 3.82 4.74
C VAL A 71 2.22 4.36 4.35
N ALA A 72 2.15 5.50 3.64
CA ALA A 72 0.89 6.12 3.24
C ALA A 72 0.05 5.20 2.34
N ASP A 73 0.68 4.56 1.36
CA ASP A 73 0.09 3.54 0.49
C ASP A 73 -0.52 2.37 1.28
N LYS A 74 0.18 1.93 2.34
CA LYS A 74 -0.32 0.85 3.21
C LYS A 74 -1.43 1.28 4.15
N ILE A 75 -1.42 2.52 4.63
CA ILE A 75 -2.53 3.06 5.43
C ILE A 75 -3.79 3.14 4.57
N ASP A 76 -3.69 3.62 3.33
CA ASP A 76 -4.83 3.69 2.41
C ASP A 76 -5.44 2.30 2.17
N LEU A 77 -4.62 1.31 1.82
CA LEU A 77 -5.06 -0.08 1.65
C LEU A 77 -5.67 -0.70 2.93
N LEU A 78 -5.16 -0.31 4.10
CA LEU A 78 -5.73 -0.70 5.39
C LEU A 78 -7.15 -0.13 5.56
N TYR A 79 -7.37 1.16 5.24
CA TYR A 79 -8.70 1.76 5.31
C TYR A 79 -9.67 1.18 4.27
N GLU A 80 -9.21 0.89 3.06
CA GLU A 80 -10.03 0.21 2.03
C GLU A 80 -10.55 -1.14 2.53
N SER A 81 -9.64 -1.98 3.03
CA SER A 81 -9.99 -3.31 3.55
C SER A 81 -10.84 -3.23 4.83
N PHE A 82 -10.53 -2.30 5.73
CA PHE A 82 -11.33 -2.03 6.92
C PHE A 82 -12.77 -1.65 6.56
N GLY A 83 -12.97 -0.75 5.60
CA GLY A 83 -14.30 -0.32 5.17
C GLY A 83 -15.15 -1.45 4.60
N GLU A 84 -14.55 -2.41 3.90
CA GLU A 84 -15.24 -3.62 3.43
C GLU A 84 -15.61 -4.56 4.58
N ILE A 85 -14.71 -4.76 5.55
CA ILE A 85 -14.99 -5.55 6.76
C ILE A 85 -16.11 -4.91 7.59
N GLN A 86 -16.08 -3.59 7.74
CA GLN A 86 -17.08 -2.83 8.49
C GLN A 86 -18.48 -2.98 7.87
N LYS A 87 -18.58 -3.04 6.54
CA LYS A 87 -19.83 -3.31 5.80
C LYS A 87 -20.28 -4.77 5.89
N GLY A 88 -19.51 -5.65 6.53
CA GLY A 88 -19.81 -7.07 6.68
C GLY A 88 -19.52 -7.89 5.43
N ASN A 89 -18.56 -7.47 4.59
CA ASN A 89 -18.15 -8.24 3.43
C ASN A 89 -17.58 -9.61 3.87
N PRO A 90 -18.13 -10.75 3.41
CA PRO A 90 -17.75 -12.07 3.90
C PRO A 90 -16.42 -12.59 3.31
N GLU A 91 -15.85 -11.90 2.32
CA GLU A 91 -14.63 -12.34 1.65
C GLU A 91 -13.41 -12.22 2.57
N ALA A 92 -12.75 -13.36 2.83
CA ALA A 92 -11.59 -13.43 3.73
C ALA A 92 -10.41 -12.54 3.26
N VAL A 93 -10.33 -12.25 1.96
CA VAL A 93 -9.27 -11.45 1.36
C VAL A 93 -9.11 -10.08 2.02
N TYR A 94 -10.20 -9.44 2.47
CA TYR A 94 -10.11 -8.14 3.12
C TYR A 94 -9.46 -8.23 4.50
N THR A 95 -9.74 -9.31 5.25
CA THR A 95 -9.09 -9.56 6.54
C THR A 95 -7.60 -9.85 6.35
N ASP A 96 -7.23 -10.57 5.29
CA ASP A 96 -5.82 -10.84 4.94
C ASP A 96 -5.08 -9.56 4.54
N ILE A 97 -5.72 -8.69 3.73
CA ILE A 97 -5.18 -7.38 3.35
C ILE A 97 -4.97 -6.49 4.58
N TYR A 98 -5.96 -6.43 5.48
CA TYR A 98 -5.83 -5.67 6.73
C TYR A 98 -4.64 -6.19 7.57
N ARG A 99 -4.57 -7.51 7.78
CA ARG A 99 -3.50 -8.16 8.55
C ARG A 99 -2.12 -7.85 7.96
N GLU A 100 -1.96 -8.00 6.64
CA GLU A 100 -0.70 -7.72 5.96
C GLU A 100 -0.33 -6.24 6.05
N SER A 101 -1.31 -5.34 5.93
CA SER A 101 -1.09 -3.90 6.02
C SER A 101 -0.59 -3.50 7.41
N VAL A 102 -1.25 -3.97 8.48
CA VAL A 102 -0.78 -3.76 9.86
C VAL A 102 0.61 -4.36 10.05
N ALA A 103 0.83 -5.61 9.66
CA ALA A 103 2.12 -6.28 9.82
C ALA A 103 3.26 -5.55 9.09
N THR A 104 2.99 -4.98 7.92
CA THR A 104 3.94 -4.16 7.15
C THR A 104 4.21 -2.83 7.83
N LEU A 105 3.19 -2.12 8.34
CA LEU A 105 3.39 -0.88 9.12
C LEU A 105 4.32 -1.11 10.32
N LEU A 106 4.24 -2.28 10.97
CA LEU A 106 5.12 -2.59 12.09
C LEU A 106 6.61 -2.67 11.72
N ASN A 107 6.94 -2.91 10.46
CA ASN A 107 8.34 -2.86 9.99
C ASN A 107 8.89 -1.42 9.89
N TYR A 108 8.02 -0.41 10.02
CA TYR A 108 8.37 1.02 9.96
C TYR A 108 8.18 1.74 11.31
N ARG A 109 8.19 0.98 12.43
CA ARG A 109 8.01 1.52 13.80
C ARG A 109 9.06 2.55 14.23
N ASP A 110 10.17 2.67 13.52
CA ASP A 110 11.17 3.72 13.75
C ASP A 110 10.69 5.10 13.23
N LEU A 111 9.66 5.16 12.37
CA LEU A 111 9.08 6.41 11.91
C LEU A 111 8.07 6.97 12.91
N ALA A 112 8.23 8.23 13.31
CA ALA A 112 7.31 8.92 14.20
C ALA A 112 5.86 8.90 13.69
N SER A 113 5.66 9.03 12.37
CA SER A 113 4.33 8.95 11.74
C SER A 113 3.64 7.59 11.98
N VAL A 114 4.40 6.50 11.97
CA VAL A 114 3.89 5.15 12.21
C VAL A 114 3.59 4.95 13.70
N GLN A 115 4.48 5.41 14.58
CA GLN A 115 4.24 5.37 16.03
C GLN A 115 2.95 6.10 16.39
N TYR A 116 2.75 7.30 15.86
CA TYR A 116 1.51 8.07 16.07
C TYR A 116 0.29 7.35 15.52
N PHE A 117 0.37 6.82 14.29
CA PHE A 117 -0.74 6.08 13.70
C PHE A 117 -1.14 4.86 14.56
N LEU A 118 -0.16 4.08 15.05
CA LEU A 118 -0.42 2.91 15.87
C LEU A 118 -0.94 3.24 17.27
N ALA A 119 -0.50 4.36 17.85
CA ALA A 119 -0.86 4.76 19.21
C ALA A 119 -2.19 5.52 19.30
N GLU A 120 -2.50 6.35 18.30
CA GLU A 120 -3.63 7.29 18.37
C GLU A 120 -4.72 6.98 17.33
N VAL A 121 -4.35 6.61 16.10
CA VAL A 121 -5.32 6.48 15.00
C VAL A 121 -5.92 5.08 14.90
N LEU A 122 -5.07 4.05 14.98
CA LEU A 122 -5.50 2.65 14.85
C LEU A 122 -6.43 2.21 16.00
N PRO A 123 -6.19 2.59 17.27
CA PRO A 123 -7.11 2.26 18.36
C PRO A 123 -8.50 2.88 18.17
N ASP A 124 -8.57 4.13 17.71
CA ASP A 124 -9.83 4.82 17.41
C ASP A 124 -10.60 4.11 16.30
N LEU A 125 -9.92 3.70 15.23
CA LEU A 125 -10.51 2.91 14.15
C LEU A 125 -11.12 1.61 14.67
N LEU A 126 -10.45 0.93 15.60
CA LEU A 126 -10.92 -0.29 16.22
C LEU A 126 -11.97 -0.06 17.31
N ALA A 127 -12.20 1.19 17.73
CA ALA A 127 -13.22 1.58 18.70
C ALA A 127 -14.62 1.72 18.09
N GLU A 128 -14.71 1.87 16.76
CA GLU A 128 -15.98 1.96 16.03
C GLU A 128 -16.87 0.74 16.23
N ASP A 129 -18.19 0.94 16.26
CA ASP A 129 -19.18 -0.13 16.43
C ASP A 129 -19.49 -0.80 15.07
N PHE A 130 -19.06 -2.06 14.93
CA PHE A 130 -19.33 -2.88 13.74
C PHE A 130 -19.23 -4.38 14.03
N THR A 131 -19.88 -5.20 13.18
CA THR A 131 -20.08 -6.64 13.40
C THR A 131 -18.79 -7.44 13.64
N ASN A 132 -17.69 -7.10 12.96
CA ASN A 132 -16.43 -7.84 12.99
C ASN A 132 -15.37 -7.23 13.93
N GLN A 133 -15.76 -6.30 14.80
CA GLN A 133 -14.84 -5.50 15.63
C GLN A 133 -13.95 -6.36 16.54
N ILE A 134 -14.51 -7.39 17.18
CA ILE A 134 -13.75 -8.27 18.08
C ILE A 134 -12.63 -8.99 17.34
N GLN A 135 -12.91 -9.48 16.12
CA GLN A 135 -11.94 -10.20 15.30
C GLN A 135 -10.76 -9.28 14.91
N LEU A 136 -11.04 -8.07 14.44
CA LEU A 136 -9.98 -7.12 14.05
C LEU A 136 -9.12 -6.68 15.23
N ARG A 137 -9.73 -6.49 16.41
CA ARG A 137 -8.99 -6.22 17.66
C ARG A 137 -8.04 -7.36 18.02
N GLN A 138 -8.51 -8.60 17.96
CA GLN A 138 -7.69 -9.79 18.24
C GLN A 138 -6.51 -9.91 17.28
N ILE A 139 -6.75 -9.73 15.98
CA ILE A 139 -5.69 -9.76 14.96
C ILE A 139 -4.66 -8.68 15.24
N THR A 140 -5.11 -7.46 15.52
CA THR A 140 -4.22 -6.32 15.77
C THR A 140 -3.39 -6.56 17.03
N HIS A 141 -4.01 -7.00 18.13
CA HIS A 141 -3.32 -7.30 19.38
C HIS A 141 -2.23 -8.37 19.18
N TYR A 142 -2.57 -9.48 18.53
CA TYR A 142 -1.64 -10.55 18.22
C TYR A 142 -0.41 -10.05 17.45
N LEU A 143 -0.62 -9.24 16.41
CA LEU A 143 0.47 -8.67 15.61
C LEU A 143 1.34 -7.68 16.41
N MET A 144 0.74 -6.91 17.32
CA MET A 144 1.49 -5.96 18.16
C MET A 144 2.41 -6.69 19.13
N GLU A 145 1.96 -7.81 19.71
CA GLU A 145 2.71 -8.63 20.65
C GLU A 145 3.83 -9.43 19.99
N GLU A 146 3.59 -10.05 18.83
CA GLU A 146 4.61 -10.85 18.13
C GLU A 146 5.83 -10.04 17.66
N LYS A 147 5.66 -8.75 17.40
CA LYS A 147 6.72 -7.86 16.88
C LYS A 147 7.32 -6.92 17.93
N ASN A 148 6.96 -7.06 19.20
CA ASN A 148 7.63 -6.39 20.32
C ASN A 148 8.90 -7.15 20.74
#